data_AF-A0A8H5DHA7-F1
#
_entry.id   AF-A0A8H5DHA7-F1
#
_cell.length_a   1.000
_cell.length_b   1.000
_cell.length_c   1.000
_cell.angle_alpha   90.00
_cell.angle_beta   90.00
_cell.angle_gamma   90.00
#
_symmetry.space_group_name_H-M   'P 1'
#
loop_
_entity.id
_entity.type
_entity.pdbx_description
1 polymer ?
#
loop_
_entity_poly.entity_id
_entity_poly.type
_entity_poly.pdbx_seq_one_letter_code
_entity_poly.pdbx_strand_id
1 'polypeptide(L)'
;MKCSVILFLLSAVGVAAQAANCSMVEDCLDAGPKPDGCGDNDRCLCGTHKEIYNCYVNCEKDSRAQEAENDVNKYYTGEIGPGPHTGRVVLEELGLISLYKSSNDVKILCMQRFIRLFAYGASALVLVPFLLGLHVSATRVGLFMTLTLVGDIVISFLLALFADGVGRRAVLALGAVLMTGSGAVFATSSNYWVLLAAAILGVISPGGNEIGPFRGVEESTIAHLTDSDSRGDIYAWYSLFGTAGGAFGILTCGWVTHHLRADSEMNVVEVYRRVFYGYSVIAGLKLMLAITLSAAVEVHDTSEPELLASTADNDEEAPLLSGPDQGETESGHRDSPKKRLRARIARESVPVVATLCTLFALDSFASGLAPLSWITYYFKSQYHIEEGKLGSIFFVTSIIAASSTLVASSLAKRFGNVRTMVFTHLPSSIFLALIPIPNDVHLSVLLLILRSCTQSMDVAPRSAFLAAIVLPQERTVVIGLINVAKTTAQSLGPLITGLLADSNHFWVAFLLAGSLKVGYDLGFLGLFKHYERVEATREPRYESGRS
;
A
#
# COMPACT_ATOMS: atom_id res chain seq x y z
N MET A 1 -26.51 16.78 -18.14
CA MET A 1 -25.20 17.15 -17.55
C MET A 1 -24.72 16.16 -16.47
N LYS A 2 -24.91 14.84 -16.66
CA LYS A 2 -24.57 13.78 -15.67
C LYS A 2 -23.73 12.62 -16.25
N CYS A 3 -23.25 12.70 -17.50
CA CYS A 3 -22.47 11.63 -18.15
C CYS A 3 -20.97 11.91 -18.31
N SER A 4 -20.47 13.10 -17.94
CA SER A 4 -19.06 13.46 -18.24
C SER A 4 -18.03 12.83 -17.31
N VAL A 5 -18.38 12.44 -16.08
CA VAL A 5 -17.41 11.86 -15.13
C VAL A 5 -17.15 10.37 -15.42
N ILE A 6 -18.18 9.64 -15.87
CA ILE A 6 -18.07 8.22 -16.23
C ILE A 6 -17.30 8.05 -17.55
N LEU A 7 -17.52 8.94 -18.53
CA LEU A 7 -16.71 8.95 -19.76
C LEU A 7 -15.23 9.33 -19.49
N PHE A 8 -14.97 10.21 -18.51
CA PHE A 8 -13.60 10.58 -18.16
C PHE A 8 -12.85 9.40 -17.51
N LEU A 9 -13.51 8.62 -16.65
CA LEU A 9 -12.96 7.39 -16.06
C LEU A 9 -12.75 6.28 -17.12
N LEU A 10 -13.66 6.13 -18.08
CA LEU A 10 -13.54 5.15 -19.18
C LEU A 10 -12.43 5.51 -20.19
N SER A 11 -12.13 6.80 -20.37
CA SER A 11 -11.03 7.23 -21.24
C SER A 11 -9.62 7.02 -20.66
N ALA A 12 -9.52 6.82 -19.34
CA ALA A 12 -8.23 6.65 -18.65
C ALA A 12 -7.75 5.19 -18.59
N VAL A 13 -8.66 4.22 -18.80
CA VAL A 13 -8.37 2.78 -18.73
C VAL A 13 -8.16 2.17 -20.12
N GLY A 14 -8.66 2.81 -21.18
CA GLY A 14 -8.49 2.35 -22.55
C GLY A 14 -7.29 2.96 -23.28
N VAL A 15 -6.51 2.09 -23.94
CA VAL A 15 -5.58 2.33 -25.06
C VAL A 15 -4.10 2.36 -24.70
N ALA A 16 -3.47 1.18 -24.80
CA ALA A 16 -2.23 0.97 -25.56
C ALA A 16 -2.03 -0.53 -25.77
N ALA A 17 -2.38 -1.04 -26.95
CA ALA A 17 -1.88 -2.32 -27.46
C ALA A 17 -1.68 -2.14 -28.97
N GLN A 18 -0.42 -2.15 -29.40
CA GLN A 18 -0.02 -2.14 -30.80
C GLN A 18 0.99 -3.27 -31.01
N ALA A 19 0.84 -3.92 -32.15
CA ALA A 19 1.27 -5.27 -32.49
C ALA A 19 2.78 -5.49 -32.67
N ALA A 20 3.24 -6.74 -32.52
CA ALA A 20 4.37 -7.29 -33.28
C ALA A 20 4.39 -8.83 -33.28
N ASN A 21 4.00 -9.43 -34.43
CA ASN A 21 4.43 -10.70 -35.05
C ASN A 21 3.26 -11.54 -35.61
N CYS A 22 3.01 -11.39 -36.91
CA CYS A 22 2.07 -12.22 -37.68
C CYS A 22 2.53 -13.67 -37.93
N SER A 23 3.74 -14.07 -37.54
CA SER A 23 4.23 -15.44 -37.78
C SER A 23 3.75 -16.47 -36.75
N MET A 24 3.20 -16.05 -35.61
CA MET A 24 2.58 -16.97 -34.63
C MET A 24 1.08 -17.20 -34.89
N VAL A 25 0.48 -16.43 -35.80
CA VAL A 25 -0.95 -16.51 -36.10
C VAL A 25 -1.23 -17.69 -37.05
N GLU A 26 -0.30 -18.04 -37.94
CA GLU A 26 -0.38 -19.27 -38.76
C GLU A 26 -0.31 -20.53 -37.89
N ASP A 27 0.52 -20.57 -36.84
CA ASP A 27 0.61 -21.69 -35.90
C ASP A 27 -0.68 -21.89 -35.07
N CYS A 28 -1.45 -20.82 -34.82
CA CYS A 28 -2.75 -20.90 -34.15
C CYS A 28 -3.90 -21.34 -35.08
N LEU A 29 -3.77 -21.15 -36.39
CA LEU A 29 -4.80 -21.48 -37.37
C LEU A 29 -4.72 -22.94 -37.87
N ASP A 30 -3.56 -23.60 -37.77
CA ASP A 30 -3.38 -25.02 -38.12
C ASP A 30 -3.91 -25.99 -37.04
N ALA A 31 -4.37 -25.49 -35.89
CA ALA A 31 -5.07 -26.29 -34.89
C ALA A 31 -6.54 -26.53 -35.29
N GLY A 32 -6.74 -27.44 -36.25
CA GLY A 32 -8.04 -28.05 -36.55
C GLY A 32 -8.62 -28.84 -35.35
N PRO A 33 -9.86 -29.34 -35.44
CA PRO A 33 -10.52 -30.04 -34.33
C PRO A 33 -9.76 -31.31 -33.93
N LYS A 34 -9.63 -31.54 -32.61
CA LYS A 34 -8.92 -32.67 -31.96
C LYS A 34 -9.20 -34.02 -32.66
N PRO A 35 -8.18 -34.80 -33.07
CA PRO A 35 -8.33 -36.24 -33.27
C PRO A 35 -8.37 -36.96 -31.91
N ASP A 36 -9.01 -38.13 -31.88
CA ASP A 36 -9.20 -38.93 -30.66
C ASP A 36 -7.84 -39.29 -30.01
N GLY A 37 -7.62 -38.85 -28.76
CA GLY A 37 -6.43 -39.20 -27.96
C GLY A 37 -5.76 -38.10 -27.10
N CYS A 38 -6.21 -36.84 -27.12
CA CYS A 38 -5.58 -35.76 -26.31
C CYS A 38 -6.31 -35.45 -24.98
N GLY A 39 -5.56 -35.38 -23.87
CA GLY A 39 -6.02 -34.96 -22.53
C GLY A 39 -6.37 -33.46 -22.37
N ASP A 40 -6.80 -33.09 -21.18
CA ASP A 40 -7.76 -32.00 -20.88
C ASP A 40 -7.27 -30.53 -20.90
N ASN A 41 -6.02 -30.22 -21.26
CA ASN A 41 -5.40 -28.97 -20.76
C ASN A 41 -5.00 -27.86 -21.76
N ASP A 42 -5.64 -27.73 -22.93
CA ASP A 42 -5.35 -26.60 -23.84
C ASP A 42 -6.61 -25.84 -24.27
N ARG A 43 -6.97 -24.82 -23.47
CA ARG A 43 -7.99 -23.81 -23.82
C ARG A 43 -7.31 -22.57 -24.39
N CYS A 44 -7.29 -22.41 -25.71
CA CYS A 44 -7.18 -21.10 -26.35
C CYS A 44 -8.55 -20.70 -26.89
N LEU A 45 -9.45 -20.18 -26.03
CA LEU A 45 -10.73 -19.58 -26.47
C LEU A 45 -11.41 -18.74 -25.36
N CYS A 46 -10.65 -18.05 -24.51
CA CYS A 46 -11.20 -17.10 -23.53
C CYS A 46 -10.48 -15.75 -23.64
N GLY A 47 -10.95 -14.89 -24.55
CA GLY A 47 -10.57 -13.47 -24.60
C GLY A 47 -11.82 -12.59 -24.71
N THR A 48 -11.75 -11.38 -24.17
CA THR A 48 -12.78 -10.33 -24.30
C THR A 48 -13.02 -9.96 -25.77
N HIS A 49 -14.20 -9.40 -26.12
CA HIS A 49 -14.55 -9.00 -27.51
C HIS A 49 -13.47 -8.15 -28.21
N LYS A 50 -12.66 -7.40 -27.45
CA LYS A 50 -11.55 -6.57 -27.93
C LYS A 50 -10.31 -7.38 -28.34
N GLU A 51 -10.07 -8.51 -27.66
CA GLU A 51 -9.00 -9.46 -27.99
C GLU A 51 -9.36 -10.26 -29.24
N ILE A 52 -10.63 -10.62 -29.39
CA ILE A 52 -11.17 -11.23 -30.61
C ILE A 52 -11.03 -10.28 -31.80
N TYR A 53 -11.41 -9.00 -31.65
CA TYR A 53 -11.25 -7.99 -32.71
C TYR A 53 -9.79 -7.82 -33.17
N ASN A 54 -8.86 -7.74 -32.23
CA ASN A 54 -7.43 -7.58 -32.55
C ASN A 54 -6.83 -8.77 -33.30
N CYS A 55 -7.42 -9.97 -33.19
CA CYS A 55 -7.04 -11.12 -34.03
C CYS A 55 -7.48 -10.96 -35.49
N TYR A 56 -8.55 -10.20 -35.78
CA TYR A 56 -9.16 -10.14 -37.11
C TYR A 56 -8.77 -8.90 -37.94
N VAL A 57 -8.24 -7.83 -37.32
CA VAL A 57 -7.94 -6.54 -37.99
C VAL A 57 -6.98 -6.65 -39.19
N ASN A 58 -6.17 -7.71 -39.29
CA ASN A 58 -5.22 -7.89 -40.40
C ASN A 58 -5.66 -8.90 -41.46
N CYS A 59 -6.86 -9.48 -41.35
CA CYS A 59 -7.38 -10.48 -42.29
C CYS A 59 -8.47 -9.88 -43.21
N GLU A 60 -8.06 -9.06 -44.17
CA GLU A 60 -8.94 -8.31 -45.08
C GLU A 60 -9.78 -9.19 -46.05
N LYS A 61 -9.59 -10.52 -46.04
CA LYS A 61 -10.25 -11.47 -46.96
C LYS A 61 -11.04 -12.61 -46.28
N ASP A 62 -11.12 -12.63 -44.95
CA ASP A 62 -11.86 -13.69 -44.24
C ASP A 62 -13.27 -13.22 -43.87
N SER A 63 -14.29 -13.99 -44.27
CA SER A 63 -15.69 -13.74 -43.94
C SER A 63 -15.96 -13.61 -42.43
N ARG A 64 -15.14 -14.27 -41.58
CA ARG A 64 -15.25 -14.19 -40.12
C ARG A 64 -14.73 -12.88 -39.54
N ALA A 65 -13.77 -12.24 -40.22
CA ALA A 65 -13.24 -10.94 -39.82
C ALA A 65 -14.29 -9.84 -40.01
N GLN A 66 -15.02 -9.88 -41.13
CA GLN A 66 -16.14 -8.96 -41.40
C GLN A 66 -17.31 -9.15 -40.44
N GLU A 67 -17.57 -10.39 -40.00
CA GLU A 67 -18.62 -10.68 -39.01
C GLU A 67 -18.25 -10.15 -37.62
N ALA A 68 -16.99 -10.35 -37.19
CA ALA A 68 -16.46 -9.80 -35.95
C ALA A 68 -16.38 -8.26 -35.95
N GLU A 69 -15.98 -7.66 -37.07
CA GLU A 69 -15.96 -6.20 -37.25
C GLU A 69 -17.37 -5.61 -37.22
N ASN A 70 -18.36 -6.29 -37.80
CA ASN A 70 -19.77 -5.88 -37.73
C ASN A 70 -20.34 -6.00 -36.31
N ASP A 71 -19.98 -7.02 -35.54
CA ASP A 71 -20.39 -7.16 -34.14
C ASP A 71 -19.76 -6.09 -33.24
N VAL A 72 -18.49 -5.79 -33.47
CA VAL A 72 -17.77 -4.71 -32.78
C VAL A 72 -18.31 -3.34 -33.17
N ASN A 73 -18.56 -3.11 -34.47
CA ASN A 73 -19.17 -1.86 -34.94
C ASN A 73 -20.60 -1.72 -34.41
N LYS A 74 -21.41 -2.79 -34.31
CA LYS A 74 -22.72 -2.74 -33.64
C LYS A 74 -22.61 -2.37 -32.16
N TYR A 75 -21.55 -2.80 -31.49
CA TYR A 75 -21.26 -2.46 -30.08
C TYR A 75 -20.84 -0.98 -29.91
N TYR A 76 -20.09 -0.40 -30.86
CA TYR A 76 -19.63 0.99 -30.80
C TYR A 76 -20.59 2.03 -31.42
N THR A 77 -21.42 1.65 -32.39
CA THR A 77 -22.37 2.55 -33.09
C THR A 77 -23.71 2.69 -32.38
N GLY A 78 -23.97 1.89 -31.33
CA GLY A 78 -25.13 2.06 -30.46
C GLY A 78 -26.47 1.58 -31.04
N GLU A 79 -26.46 0.76 -32.10
CA GLU A 79 -27.69 0.12 -32.61
C GLU A 79 -28.30 -0.88 -31.62
N ILE A 80 -27.48 -1.40 -30.71
CA ILE A 80 -27.94 -2.07 -29.48
C ILE A 80 -27.89 -0.99 -28.39
N GLY A 81 -29.04 -0.38 -28.06
CA GLY A 81 -29.16 0.57 -26.95
C GLY A 81 -28.58 -0.02 -25.64
N PRO A 82 -28.25 0.80 -24.63
CA PRO A 82 -27.51 0.36 -23.44
C PRO A 82 -28.29 -0.73 -22.72
N GLY A 83 -27.96 -1.98 -23.03
CA GLY A 83 -28.55 -3.14 -22.39
C GLY A 83 -28.02 -3.28 -20.96
N PRO A 84 -28.61 -4.18 -20.17
CA PRO A 84 -28.22 -4.46 -18.77
C PRO A 84 -26.75 -4.91 -18.58
N HIS A 85 -25.97 -5.05 -19.65
CA HIS A 85 -24.58 -5.49 -19.66
C HIS A 85 -23.54 -4.37 -19.42
N THR A 86 -23.85 -3.10 -19.72
CA THR A 86 -22.87 -2.00 -19.55
C THR A 86 -22.49 -1.79 -18.08
N GLY A 87 -23.45 -1.96 -17.16
CA GLY A 87 -23.18 -1.88 -15.72
C GLY A 87 -22.28 -3.02 -15.23
N ARG A 88 -22.45 -4.22 -15.78
CA ARG A 88 -21.65 -5.39 -15.40
C ARG A 88 -20.19 -5.25 -15.83
N VAL A 89 -19.94 -4.77 -17.05
CA VAL A 89 -18.58 -4.51 -17.55
C VAL A 89 -17.87 -3.46 -16.69
N VAL A 90 -18.56 -2.38 -16.33
CA VAL A 90 -17.98 -1.35 -15.44
C VAL A 90 -17.70 -1.90 -14.03
N LEU A 91 -18.58 -2.73 -13.48
CA LEU A 91 -18.37 -3.37 -12.19
C LEU A 91 -17.23 -4.40 -12.20
N GLU A 92 -16.99 -5.04 -13.33
CA GLU A 92 -15.89 -5.99 -13.54
C GLU A 92 -14.56 -5.26 -13.66
N GLU A 93 -14.48 -4.19 -14.46
CA GLU A 93 -13.30 -3.32 -14.59
C GLU A 93 -12.92 -2.60 -13.29
N LEU A 94 -13.88 -2.28 -12.43
CA LEU A 94 -13.63 -1.72 -11.10
C LEU A 94 -13.28 -2.78 -10.05
N GLY A 95 -13.30 -4.08 -10.41
CA GLY A 95 -13.05 -5.18 -9.48
C GLY A 95 -14.15 -5.38 -8.41
N LEU A 96 -15.30 -4.72 -8.55
CA LEU A 96 -16.43 -4.81 -7.61
C LEU A 96 -17.07 -6.21 -7.63
N ILE A 97 -17.11 -6.84 -8.80
CA ILE A 97 -17.60 -8.23 -8.94
C ILE A 97 -16.66 -9.19 -8.21
N SER A 98 -15.35 -8.99 -8.36
CA SER A 98 -14.30 -9.77 -7.68
C SER A 98 -14.47 -9.70 -6.16
N LEU A 99 -14.67 -8.51 -5.60
CA LEU A 99 -14.94 -8.33 -4.16
C LEU A 99 -16.30 -8.91 -3.73
N TYR A 100 -17.34 -8.79 -4.54
CA TYR A 100 -18.66 -9.32 -4.19
C TYR A 100 -18.66 -10.86 -4.16
N LYS A 101 -17.96 -11.49 -5.10
CA LYS A 101 -17.83 -12.96 -5.18
C LYS A 101 -16.83 -13.54 -4.17
N SER A 102 -15.95 -12.72 -3.59
CA SER A 102 -14.96 -13.18 -2.63
C SER A 102 -15.60 -13.77 -1.38
N SER A 103 -14.82 -14.57 -0.65
CA SER A 103 -15.22 -15.16 0.63
C SER A 103 -15.60 -14.07 1.65
N ASN A 104 -16.40 -14.47 2.65
CA ASN A 104 -16.79 -13.57 3.73
C ASN A 104 -15.57 -13.14 4.55
N ASP A 105 -14.57 -14.00 4.72
CA ASP A 105 -13.33 -13.66 5.43
C ASP A 105 -12.57 -12.51 4.75
N VAL A 106 -12.49 -12.49 3.41
CA VAL A 106 -11.87 -11.38 2.67
C VAL A 106 -12.62 -10.05 2.91
N LYS A 107 -13.96 -10.08 2.92
CA LYS A 107 -14.78 -8.90 3.20
C LYS A 107 -14.60 -8.43 4.65
N ILE A 108 -14.51 -9.36 5.59
CA ILE A 108 -14.22 -9.07 7.01
C ILE A 108 -12.84 -8.43 7.15
N LEU A 109 -11.80 -8.95 6.48
CA LEU A 109 -10.45 -8.37 6.50
C LEU A 109 -10.42 -6.94 5.93
N CYS A 110 -11.13 -6.69 4.82
CA CYS A 110 -11.29 -5.33 4.28
C CYS A 110 -11.97 -4.40 5.30
N MET A 111 -13.03 -4.88 5.97
CA MET A 111 -13.74 -4.11 6.99
C MET A 111 -12.88 -3.87 8.24
N GLN A 112 -12.10 -4.85 8.69
CA GLN A 112 -11.15 -4.69 9.79
C GLN A 112 -10.13 -3.61 9.49
N ARG A 113 -9.60 -3.58 8.27
CA ARG A 113 -8.68 -2.51 7.84
C ARG A 113 -9.36 -1.15 7.85
N PHE A 114 -10.60 -1.03 7.36
CA PHE A 114 -11.36 0.21 7.44
C PHE A 114 -11.54 0.70 8.87
N ILE A 115 -12.05 -0.16 9.76
CA ILE A 115 -12.31 0.16 11.17
C ILE A 115 -11.03 0.60 11.88
N ARG A 116 -9.93 -0.10 11.62
CA ARG A 116 -8.64 0.20 12.22
C ARG A 116 -8.07 1.54 11.75
N LEU A 117 -8.08 1.79 10.45
CA LEU A 117 -7.58 3.05 9.88
C LEU A 117 -8.50 4.22 10.24
N PHE A 118 -9.80 3.99 10.39
CA PHE A 118 -10.73 4.96 10.96
C PHE A 118 -10.32 5.40 12.37
N ALA A 119 -10.02 4.42 13.24
CA ALA A 119 -9.55 4.71 14.58
C ALA A 119 -8.19 5.44 14.59
N TYR A 120 -7.25 5.05 13.72
CA TYR A 120 -5.95 5.73 13.59
C TYR A 120 -6.06 7.16 13.04
N GLY A 121 -6.93 7.37 12.06
CA GLY A 121 -7.24 8.70 11.54
C GLY A 121 -7.82 9.60 12.63
N ALA A 122 -8.76 9.07 13.43
CA ALA A 122 -9.31 9.77 14.57
C ALA A 122 -8.24 10.12 15.61
N SER A 123 -7.39 9.17 16.01
CA SER A 123 -6.34 9.41 17.01
C SER A 123 -5.29 10.40 16.53
N ALA A 124 -4.89 10.37 15.24
CA ALA A 124 -3.87 11.26 14.69
C ALA A 124 -4.26 12.75 14.83
N LEU A 125 -5.54 13.08 14.69
CA LEU A 125 -6.02 14.46 14.82
C LEU A 125 -5.88 15.00 16.26
N VAL A 126 -6.02 14.14 17.27
CA VAL A 126 -6.08 14.55 18.69
C VAL A 126 -4.82 14.23 19.50
N LEU A 127 -3.93 13.33 19.04
CA LEU A 127 -2.83 12.80 19.84
C LEU A 127 -1.86 13.87 20.37
N VAL A 128 -1.35 14.75 19.49
CA VAL A 128 -0.43 15.84 19.89
C VAL A 128 -1.14 16.83 20.83
N PRO A 129 -2.31 17.39 20.47
CA PRO A 129 -3.06 18.26 21.38
C PRO A 129 -3.39 17.62 22.73
N PHE A 130 -3.66 16.31 22.77
CA PHE A 130 -3.95 15.58 24.01
C PHE A 130 -2.75 15.52 24.94
N LEU A 131 -1.59 15.08 24.44
CA LEU A 131 -0.38 14.99 25.26
C LEU A 131 0.08 16.36 25.75
N LEU A 132 0.02 17.39 24.89
CA LEU A 132 0.31 18.77 25.30
C LEU A 132 -0.69 19.27 26.36
N GLY A 133 -1.97 18.90 26.24
CA GLY A 133 -3.01 19.20 27.25
C GLY A 133 -2.75 18.52 28.60
N LEU A 134 -1.99 17.42 28.63
CA LEU A 134 -1.50 16.77 29.85
C LEU A 134 -0.20 17.42 30.39
N HIS A 135 0.18 18.59 29.90
CA HIS A 135 1.42 19.30 30.24
C HIS A 135 2.71 18.54 29.87
N VAL A 136 2.66 17.68 28.85
CA VAL A 136 3.85 17.07 28.25
C VAL A 136 4.46 18.07 27.27
N SER A 137 5.79 18.29 27.31
CA SER A 137 6.44 19.21 26.36
C SER A 137 6.44 18.67 24.93
N ALA A 138 6.53 19.53 23.91
CA ALA A 138 6.52 19.12 22.52
C ALA A 138 7.69 18.19 22.16
N THR A 139 8.86 18.37 22.80
CA THR A 139 10.01 17.45 22.69
C THR A 139 9.66 16.05 23.17
N ARG A 140 8.98 15.94 24.33
CA ARG A 140 8.53 14.64 24.85
C ARG A 140 7.43 14.04 24.00
N VAL A 141 6.55 14.85 23.40
CA VAL A 141 5.59 14.35 22.41
C VAL A 141 6.31 13.82 21.17
N GLY A 142 7.33 14.51 20.69
CA GLY A 142 8.17 14.03 19.58
C GLY A 142 8.85 12.71 19.91
N LEU A 143 9.45 12.62 21.11
CA LEU A 143 10.04 11.37 21.63
C LEU A 143 9.01 10.25 21.75
N PHE A 144 7.81 10.56 22.23
CA PHE A 144 6.70 9.62 22.32
C PHE A 144 6.41 8.99 20.95
N MET A 145 6.21 9.82 19.93
CA MET A 145 5.94 9.34 18.57
C MET A 145 7.09 8.53 17.99
N THR A 146 8.33 8.98 18.19
CA THR A 146 9.53 8.25 17.77
C THR A 146 9.60 6.87 18.40
N LEU A 147 9.41 6.77 19.72
CA LEU A 147 9.44 5.51 20.44
C LEU A 147 8.26 4.60 20.08
N THR A 148 7.09 5.14 19.76
CA THR A 148 5.97 4.37 19.21
C THR A 148 6.34 3.77 17.86
N LEU A 149 6.91 4.53 16.93
CA LEU A 149 7.34 4.02 15.62
C LEU A 149 8.46 2.97 15.73
N VAL A 150 9.43 3.17 16.64
CA VAL A 150 10.46 2.16 16.92
C VAL A 150 9.84 0.90 17.52
N GLY A 151 8.89 1.07 18.45
CA GLY A 151 8.13 -0.02 19.05
C GLY A 151 7.36 -0.83 18.01
N ASP A 152 6.71 -0.17 17.05
CA ASP A 152 5.99 -0.79 15.94
C ASP A 152 6.92 -1.66 15.07
N ILE A 153 8.16 -1.20 14.79
CA ILE A 153 9.15 -2.00 14.06
C ILE A 153 9.50 -3.27 14.85
N VAL A 154 9.78 -3.13 16.15
CA VAL A 154 10.15 -4.25 17.02
C VAL A 154 9.01 -5.26 17.13
N ILE A 155 7.78 -4.79 17.39
CA ILE A 155 6.59 -5.63 17.49
C ILE A 155 6.30 -6.31 16.14
N SER A 156 6.46 -5.60 15.03
CA SER A 156 6.27 -6.17 13.69
C SER A 156 7.25 -7.30 13.40
N PHE A 157 8.52 -7.10 13.77
CA PHE A 157 9.55 -8.11 13.64
C PHE A 157 9.27 -9.33 14.52
N LEU A 158 8.90 -9.11 15.79
CA LEU A 158 8.55 -10.20 16.70
C LEU A 158 7.33 -10.98 16.20
N LEU A 159 6.26 -10.30 15.80
CA LEU A 159 5.08 -10.97 15.27
C LEU A 159 5.38 -11.72 13.97
N ALA A 160 6.23 -11.19 13.09
CA ALA A 160 6.65 -11.94 11.89
C ALA A 160 7.39 -13.25 12.22
N LEU A 161 8.12 -13.32 13.34
CA LEU A 161 8.82 -14.55 13.75
C LEU A 161 7.90 -15.61 14.37
N PHE A 162 6.81 -15.17 15.03
CA PHE A 162 5.93 -16.05 15.80
C PHE A 162 4.55 -16.25 15.16
N ALA A 163 4.15 -15.44 14.18
CA ALA A 163 2.80 -15.44 13.61
C ALA A 163 2.42 -16.78 13.00
N ASP A 164 3.35 -17.43 12.29
CA ASP A 164 3.09 -18.71 11.64
C ASP A 164 2.86 -19.85 12.66
N GLY A 165 3.38 -19.72 13.88
CA GLY A 165 3.17 -20.71 14.95
C GLY A 165 1.97 -20.43 15.85
N VAL A 166 1.47 -19.19 15.90
CA VAL A 166 0.35 -18.77 16.76
C VAL A 166 -0.99 -18.82 16.03
N GLY A 167 -0.97 -18.78 14.69
CA GLY A 167 -2.15 -18.73 13.84
C GLY A 167 -2.57 -17.29 13.52
N ARG A 168 -2.96 -17.06 12.27
CA ARG A 168 -3.24 -15.72 11.73
C ARG A 168 -4.47 -15.09 12.42
N ARG A 169 -5.51 -15.89 12.68
CA ARG A 169 -6.72 -15.40 13.36
C ARG A 169 -6.43 -14.95 14.78
N ALA A 170 -5.63 -15.72 15.51
CA ALA A 170 -5.23 -15.39 16.88
C ALA A 170 -4.41 -14.09 16.94
N VAL A 171 -3.48 -13.89 15.99
CA VAL A 171 -2.70 -12.66 15.89
C VAL A 171 -3.59 -11.44 15.62
N LEU A 172 -4.56 -11.55 14.70
CA LEU A 172 -5.52 -10.46 14.41
C LEU A 172 -6.39 -10.12 15.63
N ALA A 173 -6.89 -11.14 16.35
CA ALA A 173 -7.68 -10.98 17.56
C ALA A 173 -6.86 -10.36 18.70
N LEU A 174 -5.66 -10.88 18.98
CA LEU A 174 -4.75 -10.34 20.00
C LEU A 174 -4.46 -8.87 19.76
N GLY A 175 -4.18 -8.49 18.50
CA GLY A 175 -3.96 -7.10 18.18
C GLY A 175 -5.19 -6.20 18.32
N ALA A 176 -6.40 -6.72 18.08
CA ALA A 176 -7.63 -5.98 18.38
C ALA A 176 -7.86 -5.82 19.90
N VAL A 177 -7.50 -6.81 20.71
CA VAL A 177 -7.49 -6.71 22.18
C VAL A 177 -6.52 -5.62 22.64
N LEU A 178 -5.27 -5.65 22.16
CA LEU A 178 -4.24 -4.66 22.51
C LEU A 178 -4.68 -3.24 22.09
N MET A 179 -5.27 -3.10 20.91
CA MET A 179 -5.83 -1.85 20.42
C MET A 179 -6.97 -1.35 21.34
N THR A 180 -7.89 -2.22 21.75
CA THR A 180 -8.98 -1.89 22.68
C THR A 180 -8.45 -1.42 24.03
N GLY A 181 -7.48 -2.16 24.59
CA GLY A 181 -6.82 -1.84 25.85
C GLY A 181 -6.08 -0.50 25.79
N SER A 182 -5.36 -0.22 24.69
CA SER A 182 -4.66 1.05 24.53
C SER A 182 -5.61 2.26 24.50
N GLY A 183 -6.75 2.15 23.81
CA GLY A 183 -7.79 3.18 23.83
C GLY A 183 -8.34 3.43 25.23
N ALA A 184 -8.60 2.37 26.00
CA ALA A 184 -9.07 2.47 27.38
C ALA A 184 -8.03 3.13 28.30
N VAL A 185 -6.74 2.81 28.12
CA VAL A 185 -5.64 3.44 28.87
C VAL A 185 -5.54 4.93 28.53
N PHE A 186 -5.63 5.33 27.27
CA PHE A 186 -5.65 6.75 26.89
C PHE A 186 -6.89 7.48 27.41
N ALA A 187 -8.05 6.81 27.45
CA ALA A 187 -9.27 7.38 28.01
C ALA A 187 -9.17 7.63 29.53
N THR A 188 -8.34 6.90 30.27
CA THR A 188 -8.35 6.92 31.76
C THR A 188 -7.05 7.42 32.41
N SER A 189 -5.89 7.22 31.78
CA SER A 189 -4.58 7.57 32.35
C SER A 189 -4.11 8.96 31.94
N SER A 190 -3.26 9.58 32.77
CA SER A 190 -2.51 10.81 32.45
C SER A 190 -1.00 10.59 32.47
N ASN A 191 -0.54 9.40 32.89
CA ASN A 191 0.88 9.15 33.08
C ASN A 191 1.56 8.88 31.74
N TYR A 192 2.55 9.72 31.40
CA TYR A 192 3.29 9.66 30.14
C TYR A 192 3.81 8.25 29.80
N TRP A 193 4.44 7.55 30.75
CA TRP A 193 5.05 6.24 30.50
C TRP A 193 4.00 5.14 30.29
N VAL A 194 2.88 5.23 31.00
CA VAL A 194 1.74 4.32 30.84
C VAL A 194 1.10 4.51 29.46
N LEU A 195 0.89 5.77 29.05
CA LEU A 195 0.40 6.09 27.71
C LEU A 195 1.37 5.63 26.63
N LEU A 196 2.68 5.76 26.85
CA LEU A 196 3.70 5.35 25.90
C LEU A 196 3.72 3.82 25.72
N ALA A 197 3.70 3.08 26.82
CA ALA A 197 3.60 1.63 26.78
C ALA A 197 2.33 1.17 26.06
N ALA A 198 1.19 1.81 26.34
CA ALA A 198 -0.07 1.54 25.66
C ALA A 198 -0.03 1.86 24.16
N ALA A 199 0.61 2.96 23.77
CA ALA A 199 0.75 3.32 22.35
C ALA A 199 1.64 2.34 21.58
N ILE A 200 2.75 1.90 22.19
CA ILE A 200 3.64 0.88 21.60
C ILE A 200 2.91 -0.46 21.48
N LEU A 201 2.37 -0.99 22.58
CA LEU A 201 1.74 -2.32 22.58
C LEU A 201 0.44 -2.36 21.78
N GLY A 202 -0.36 -1.29 21.82
CA GLY A 202 -1.60 -1.15 21.08
C GLY A 202 -1.43 -0.70 19.63
N VAL A 203 -0.19 -0.43 19.19
CA VAL A 203 0.15 0.04 17.85
C VAL A 203 -0.70 1.26 17.47
N ILE A 204 -0.73 2.27 18.35
CA ILE A 204 -1.43 3.53 18.06
C ILE A 204 -0.57 4.31 17.08
N SER A 205 -1.05 4.50 15.85
CA SER A 205 -0.29 5.22 14.84
C SER A 205 -0.20 6.72 15.14
N PRO A 206 1.01 7.28 15.38
CA PRO A 206 1.16 8.70 15.56
C PRO A 206 1.00 9.50 14.27
N GLY A 207 1.01 8.85 13.10
CA GLY A 207 0.88 9.50 11.80
C GLY A 207 -0.44 9.24 11.10
N GLY A 208 -1.36 8.48 11.70
CA GLY A 208 -2.59 7.98 11.07
C GLY A 208 -2.35 6.88 10.01
N ASN A 209 -1.09 6.60 9.69
CA ASN A 209 -0.68 5.55 8.75
C ASN A 209 -0.37 4.24 9.46
N GLU A 210 -0.57 3.14 8.76
CA GLU A 210 -0.29 1.83 9.30
C GLU A 210 1.19 1.45 9.14
N ILE A 211 1.89 1.24 10.25
CA ILE A 211 3.32 0.86 10.27
C ILE A 211 3.55 -0.49 10.99
N GLY A 212 2.47 -1.21 11.33
CA GLY A 212 2.51 -2.44 12.14
C GLY A 212 2.44 -3.77 11.36
N PRO A 213 2.46 -4.91 12.08
CA PRO A 213 2.47 -6.27 11.50
C PRO A 213 1.14 -6.66 10.87
N PHE A 214 0.05 -5.99 11.27
CA PHE A 214 -1.29 -6.28 10.81
C PHE A 214 -1.39 -6.33 9.29
N ARG A 215 -0.81 -5.34 8.60
CA ARG A 215 -0.82 -5.28 7.15
C ARG A 215 -0.26 -6.55 6.53
N GLY A 216 0.89 -7.04 7.02
CA GLY A 216 1.53 -8.24 6.47
C GLY A 216 0.70 -9.49 6.70
N VAL A 217 0.09 -9.62 7.89
CA VAL A 217 -0.79 -10.75 8.21
C VAL A 217 -2.08 -10.70 7.38
N GLU A 218 -2.71 -9.54 7.26
CA GLU A 218 -3.94 -9.32 6.47
C GLU A 218 -3.68 -9.54 4.97
N GLU A 219 -2.61 -8.96 4.40
CA GLU A 219 -2.25 -9.14 2.99
C GLU A 219 -1.91 -10.60 2.66
N SER A 220 -1.13 -11.27 3.49
CA SER A 220 -0.82 -12.70 3.29
C SER A 220 -2.04 -13.62 3.44
N THR A 221 -2.99 -13.25 4.31
CA THR A 221 -4.27 -13.95 4.44
C THR A 221 -5.14 -13.74 3.21
N ILE A 222 -5.26 -12.51 2.72
CA ILE A 222 -5.99 -12.21 1.49
C ILE A 222 -5.38 -12.95 0.30
N ALA A 223 -4.05 -12.99 0.20
CA ALA A 223 -3.35 -13.76 -0.83
C ALA A 223 -3.75 -15.24 -0.82
N HIS A 224 -3.83 -15.82 0.38
CA HIS A 224 -4.16 -17.23 0.58
C HIS A 224 -5.63 -17.54 0.23
N LEU A 225 -6.55 -16.64 0.58
CA LEU A 225 -8.00 -16.81 0.38
C LEU A 225 -8.49 -16.45 -1.03
N THR A 226 -7.63 -15.87 -1.88
CA THR A 226 -8.02 -15.30 -3.17
C THR A 226 -7.23 -15.92 -4.31
N ASP A 227 -7.94 -16.32 -5.36
CA ASP A 227 -7.37 -16.80 -6.62
C ASP A 227 -6.43 -15.76 -7.26
N SER A 228 -5.43 -16.22 -8.00
CA SER A 228 -4.43 -15.36 -8.65
C SER A 228 -5.06 -14.27 -9.52
N ASP A 229 -6.15 -14.60 -10.21
CA ASP A 229 -6.75 -13.76 -11.26
C ASP A 229 -7.52 -12.57 -10.68
N SER A 230 -8.08 -12.72 -9.47
CA SER A 230 -8.85 -11.66 -8.79
C SER A 230 -8.06 -10.96 -7.68
N ARG A 231 -6.88 -11.46 -7.33
CA ARG A 231 -6.07 -10.95 -6.21
C ARG A 231 -5.68 -9.48 -6.36
N GLY A 232 -5.43 -9.03 -7.59
CA GLY A 232 -5.13 -7.62 -7.88
C GLY A 232 -6.27 -6.68 -7.47
N ASP A 233 -7.50 -7.02 -7.86
CA ASP A 233 -8.70 -6.24 -7.53
C ASP A 233 -8.93 -6.19 -6.01
N ILE A 234 -8.79 -7.34 -5.34
CA ILE A 234 -9.02 -7.42 -3.90
C ILE A 234 -7.99 -6.57 -3.14
N TYR A 235 -6.72 -6.59 -3.54
CA TYR A 235 -5.73 -5.69 -2.93
C TYR A 235 -6.01 -4.21 -3.19
N ALA A 236 -6.51 -3.86 -4.37
CA ALA A 236 -6.91 -2.48 -4.67
C ALA A 236 -8.05 -2.04 -3.74
N TRP A 237 -9.09 -2.86 -3.58
CA TRP A 237 -10.19 -2.59 -2.66
C TRP A 237 -9.74 -2.56 -1.20
N TYR A 238 -8.96 -3.54 -0.76
CA TYR A 238 -8.37 -3.57 0.59
C TYR A 238 -7.58 -2.29 0.88
N SER A 239 -6.81 -1.77 -0.08
CA SER A 239 -6.14 -0.48 0.06
C SER A 239 -7.11 0.69 0.13
N LEU A 240 -8.14 0.71 -0.71
CA LEU A 240 -9.16 1.76 -0.73
C LEU A 240 -9.93 1.83 0.59
N PHE A 241 -10.33 0.69 1.17
CA PHE A 241 -10.97 0.63 2.49
C PHE A 241 -10.07 1.23 3.58
N GLY A 242 -8.76 1.00 3.52
CA GLY A 242 -7.81 1.61 4.45
C GLY A 242 -7.75 3.14 4.32
N THR A 243 -7.59 3.65 3.10
CA THR A 243 -7.55 5.10 2.84
C THR A 243 -8.87 5.78 3.20
N ALA A 244 -10.00 5.16 2.84
CA ALA A 244 -11.33 5.66 3.19
C ALA A 244 -11.53 5.68 4.71
N GLY A 245 -11.16 4.61 5.41
CA GLY A 245 -11.21 4.53 6.87
C GLY A 245 -10.50 5.71 7.51
N GLY A 246 -9.21 5.92 7.18
CA GLY A 246 -8.42 7.04 7.69
C GLY A 246 -9.06 8.42 7.45
N ALA A 247 -9.52 8.67 6.22
CA ALA A 247 -10.16 9.92 5.86
C ALA A 247 -11.45 10.17 6.65
N PHE A 248 -12.36 9.19 6.70
CA PHE A 248 -13.61 9.30 7.45
C PHE A 248 -13.37 9.38 8.97
N GLY A 249 -12.33 8.72 9.47
CA GLY A 249 -11.92 8.80 10.87
C GLY A 249 -11.50 10.20 11.28
N ILE A 250 -10.68 10.86 10.47
CA ILE A 250 -10.25 12.25 10.67
C ILE A 250 -11.45 13.21 10.61
N LEU A 251 -12.31 13.06 9.61
CA LEU A 251 -13.53 13.88 9.46
C LEU A 251 -14.44 13.76 10.69
N THR A 252 -14.77 12.52 11.07
CA THR A 252 -15.69 12.23 12.17
C THR A 252 -15.11 12.72 13.48
N CYS A 253 -13.84 12.43 13.75
CA CYS A 253 -13.17 12.90 14.97
C CYS A 253 -13.14 14.42 15.07
N GLY A 254 -12.85 15.12 13.96
CA GLY A 254 -12.84 16.58 13.91
C GLY A 254 -14.18 17.17 14.35
N TRP A 255 -15.28 16.72 13.74
CA TRP A 255 -16.63 17.23 14.05
C TRP A 255 -17.14 16.77 15.42
N VAL A 256 -16.90 15.52 15.82
CA VAL A 256 -17.23 15.04 17.17
C VAL A 256 -16.51 15.87 18.23
N THR A 257 -15.21 16.13 18.04
CA THR A 257 -14.44 16.97 18.96
C THR A 257 -14.98 18.41 18.97
N HIS A 258 -15.31 18.98 17.82
CA HIS A 258 -15.89 20.33 17.72
C HIS A 258 -17.22 20.44 18.48
N HIS A 259 -18.16 19.51 18.26
CA HIS A 259 -19.44 19.49 18.96
C HIS A 259 -19.28 19.30 20.46
N LEU A 260 -18.45 18.35 20.89
CA LEU A 260 -18.19 18.13 22.32
C LEU A 260 -17.58 19.37 22.99
N ARG A 261 -16.76 20.16 22.29
CA ARG A 261 -16.21 21.42 22.81
C ARG A 261 -17.22 22.57 22.82
N ALA A 262 -18.17 22.60 21.88
CA ALA A 262 -19.18 23.66 21.78
C ALA A 262 -20.28 23.49 22.84
N ASP A 263 -20.68 22.25 23.13
CA ASP A 263 -21.84 21.95 23.98
C ASP A 263 -21.50 21.83 25.47
N SER A 264 -20.23 21.95 25.87
CA SER A 264 -19.83 21.67 27.25
C SER A 264 -18.74 22.61 27.78
N GLU A 265 -18.86 23.02 29.05
CA GLU A 265 -17.79 23.70 29.81
C GLU A 265 -16.60 22.76 30.14
N MET A 266 -16.50 21.63 29.43
CA MET A 266 -15.53 20.59 29.73
C MET A 266 -14.11 21.00 29.33
N ASN A 267 -13.15 20.58 30.15
CA ASN A 267 -11.74 20.69 29.83
C ASN A 267 -11.44 19.97 28.50
N VAL A 268 -10.59 20.59 27.67
CA VAL A 268 -10.13 20.07 26.38
C VAL A 268 -9.57 18.64 26.49
N VAL A 269 -8.89 18.32 27.58
CA VAL A 269 -8.36 16.97 27.84
C VAL A 269 -9.48 15.93 27.95
N GLU A 270 -10.59 16.28 28.61
CA GLU A 270 -11.73 15.38 28.80
C GLU A 270 -12.43 15.09 27.48
N VAL A 271 -12.52 16.09 26.59
CA VAL A 271 -13.05 15.87 25.23
C VAL A 271 -12.21 14.84 24.48
N TYR A 272 -10.88 14.94 24.54
CA TYR A 272 -10.00 13.95 23.90
C TYR A 272 -10.09 12.57 24.56
N ARG A 273 -10.29 12.48 25.88
CA ARG A 273 -10.54 11.19 26.56
C ARG A 273 -11.77 10.48 26.01
N ARG A 274 -12.85 11.23 25.71
CA ARG A 274 -14.04 10.68 25.06
C ARG A 274 -13.77 10.17 23.65
N VAL A 275 -12.90 10.85 22.90
CA VAL A 275 -12.43 10.35 21.59
C VAL A 275 -11.70 9.00 21.75
N PHE A 276 -10.82 8.87 22.75
CA PHE A 276 -10.13 7.61 23.02
C PHE A 276 -11.05 6.51 23.57
N TYR A 277 -12.12 6.87 24.27
CA TYR A 277 -13.18 5.92 24.61
C TYR A 277 -13.87 5.40 23.34
N GLY A 278 -14.22 6.28 22.41
CA GLY A 278 -14.73 5.91 21.08
C GLY A 278 -13.76 5.02 20.30
N TYR A 279 -12.46 5.33 20.34
CA TYR A 279 -11.41 4.48 19.77
C TYR A 279 -11.44 3.06 20.35
N SER A 280 -11.58 2.92 21.67
CA SER A 280 -11.68 1.62 22.35
C SER A 280 -12.92 0.83 21.91
N VAL A 281 -14.09 1.49 21.81
CA VAL A 281 -15.33 0.87 21.32
C VAL A 281 -15.19 0.38 19.87
N ILE A 282 -14.61 1.20 18.99
CA ILE A 282 -14.35 0.86 17.59
C ILE A 282 -13.37 -0.33 17.49
N ALA A 283 -12.34 -0.37 18.34
CA ALA A 283 -11.42 -1.51 18.43
C ALA A 283 -12.12 -2.78 18.97
N GLY A 284 -13.09 -2.65 19.86
CA GLY A 284 -13.95 -3.76 20.30
C GLY A 284 -14.80 -4.34 19.16
N LEU A 285 -15.34 -3.49 18.27
CA LEU A 285 -16.02 -3.95 17.05
C LEU A 285 -15.07 -4.69 16.11
N LYS A 286 -13.83 -4.21 15.96
CA LYS A 286 -12.78 -4.92 15.22
C LYS A 286 -12.50 -6.31 15.83
N LEU A 287 -12.45 -6.40 17.16
CA LEU A 287 -12.23 -7.67 17.86
C LEU A 287 -13.37 -8.66 17.61
N MET A 288 -14.63 -8.20 17.65
CA MET A 288 -15.78 -9.02 17.27
C MET A 288 -15.63 -9.61 15.87
N LEU A 289 -15.25 -8.77 14.89
CA LEU A 289 -14.99 -9.24 13.52
C LEU A 289 -13.83 -10.24 13.44
N ALA A 290 -12.77 -10.06 14.24
CA ALA A 290 -11.62 -10.97 14.26
C ALA A 290 -11.97 -12.35 14.79
N ILE A 291 -12.85 -12.43 15.79
CA ILE A 291 -13.30 -13.70 16.35
C ILE A 291 -14.23 -14.44 15.38
N THR A 292 -14.97 -13.72 14.53
CA THR A 292 -15.85 -14.32 13.51
C THR A 292 -15.13 -14.89 12.29
N LEU A 293 -13.82 -14.66 12.14
CA LEU A 293 -13.05 -15.23 11.04
C LEU A 293 -13.04 -16.76 11.10
N SER A 294 -13.24 -17.38 9.94
CA SER A 294 -13.30 -18.84 9.83
C SER A 294 -11.92 -19.50 9.97
N ALA A 295 -11.90 -20.83 10.09
CA ALA A 295 -10.65 -21.60 10.11
C ALA A 295 -9.89 -21.55 8.77
N ALA A 296 -10.55 -21.15 7.66
CA ALA A 296 -9.91 -21.03 6.35
C ALA A 296 -8.83 -19.95 6.27
N VAL A 297 -8.78 -19.05 7.26
CA VAL A 297 -7.71 -18.04 7.41
C VAL A 297 -6.39 -18.66 7.86
N GLU A 298 -6.43 -19.84 8.49
CA GLU A 298 -5.23 -20.52 8.96
C GLU A 298 -4.54 -21.25 7.82
N VAL A 299 -3.20 -21.25 7.86
CA VAL A 299 -2.40 -22.02 6.90
C VAL A 299 -2.43 -23.48 7.37
N HIS A 300 -3.24 -24.31 6.71
CA HIS A 300 -3.10 -25.76 6.84
C HIS A 300 -1.95 -26.20 5.94
N ASP A 301 -0.93 -26.84 6.52
CA ASP A 301 0.07 -27.59 5.76
C ASP A 301 -0.64 -28.73 5.01
N THR A 302 -1.15 -28.45 3.81
CA THR A 302 -1.35 -29.50 2.80
C THR A 302 0.02 -29.87 2.23
N SER A 303 0.86 -30.45 3.06
CA SER A 303 1.78 -31.47 2.61
C SER A 303 1.00 -32.78 2.64
N GLU A 304 0.41 -33.17 1.51
CA GLU A 304 0.07 -34.57 1.26
C GLU A 304 1.37 -35.39 1.35
N PRO A 305 1.48 -36.37 2.26
CA PRO A 305 2.34 -37.51 2.07
C PRO A 305 1.49 -38.62 1.44
N GLU A 306 0.92 -38.38 0.26
CA GLU A 306 0.03 -39.35 -0.40
C GLU A 306 0.53 -39.64 -1.82
N LEU A 307 1.77 -40.14 -1.93
CA LEU A 307 2.19 -40.94 -3.09
C LEU A 307 3.36 -41.91 -2.83
N LEU A 308 3.57 -42.38 -1.59
CA LEU A 308 4.56 -43.43 -1.28
C LEU A 308 4.06 -44.49 -0.28
N ALA A 309 2.75 -44.73 -0.23
CA ALA A 309 2.16 -45.80 0.58
C ALA A 309 1.34 -46.77 -0.30
N SER A 310 1.95 -47.28 -1.37
CA SER A 310 1.40 -48.44 -2.09
C SER A 310 2.49 -49.18 -2.86
N THR A 311 3.45 -49.77 -2.13
CA THR A 311 4.09 -51.06 -2.45
C THR A 311 4.96 -51.44 -1.26
N ALA A 312 4.32 -51.90 -0.18
CA ALA A 312 4.98 -52.80 0.75
C ALA A 312 4.63 -54.21 0.28
N ASP A 313 5.43 -54.75 -0.64
CA ASP A 313 5.66 -56.19 -0.71
C ASP A 313 6.95 -56.48 -1.51
N ASN A 314 7.68 -57.49 -1.05
CA ASN A 314 8.92 -58.09 -1.54
C ASN A 314 10.23 -57.60 -0.88
N ASP A 315 10.56 -58.30 0.21
CA ASP A 315 11.72 -59.18 0.35
C ASP A 315 13.12 -58.70 -0.05
N GLU A 316 13.98 -58.75 0.98
CA GLU A 316 15.35 -59.27 0.97
C GLU A 316 16.49 -58.48 0.28
N GLU A 317 17.66 -58.60 0.92
CA GLU A 317 19.02 -58.22 0.50
C GLU A 317 19.44 -56.73 0.57
N ALA A 318 20.03 -56.39 1.72
CA ALA A 318 21.13 -55.43 1.77
C ALA A 318 22.37 -55.96 1.02
N PRO A 319 23.14 -55.09 0.32
CA PRO A 319 24.55 -55.34 0.11
C PRO A 319 25.42 -54.45 1.01
N LEU A 320 26.09 -55.13 1.93
CA LEU A 320 27.44 -54.83 2.42
C LEU A 320 28.33 -54.33 1.27
N LEU A 321 29.01 -53.20 1.45
CA LEU A 321 30.42 -53.04 1.08
C LEU A 321 31.00 -51.78 1.73
N SER A 322 31.84 -52.03 2.74
CA SER A 322 32.74 -51.08 3.36
C SER A 322 33.99 -50.87 2.50
N GLY A 323 34.41 -49.61 2.38
CA GLY A 323 35.74 -49.20 1.95
C GLY A 323 36.14 -47.94 2.73
N PRO A 324 37.24 -47.95 3.51
CA PRO A 324 37.60 -46.84 4.37
C PRO A 324 38.49 -45.87 3.61
N ASP A 325 38.13 -44.58 3.58
CA ASP A 325 39.15 -43.55 3.62
C ASP A 325 38.58 -42.20 4.06
N GLN A 326 39.09 -41.78 5.22
CA GLN A 326 39.44 -40.42 5.60
C GLN A 326 38.30 -39.41 5.75
N GLY A 327 37.98 -39.18 7.02
CA GLY A 327 37.01 -38.19 7.43
C GLY A 327 37.40 -36.78 7.07
N GLU A 328 36.41 -36.03 6.61
CA GLU A 328 36.17 -34.70 7.14
C GLU A 328 34.73 -34.62 7.58
N THR A 329 34.57 -34.41 8.88
CA THR A 329 33.34 -34.08 9.56
C THR A 329 32.82 -32.77 8.95
N GLU A 330 31.88 -32.81 8.00
CA GLU A 330 31.09 -31.62 7.68
C GLU A 330 30.16 -31.31 8.86
N SER A 331 30.76 -30.66 9.84
CA SER A 331 30.07 -29.92 10.89
C SER A 331 29.02 -29.02 10.24
N GLY A 332 27.76 -29.16 10.67
CA GLY A 332 26.69 -28.24 10.34
C GLY A 332 27.09 -26.81 10.67
N HIS A 333 27.61 -26.10 9.66
CA HIS A 333 27.95 -24.70 9.79
C HIS A 333 26.62 -23.94 9.84
N ARG A 334 26.21 -23.55 11.05
CA ARG A 334 25.20 -22.52 11.27
C ARG A 334 25.71 -21.23 10.65
N ASP A 335 25.50 -21.07 9.36
CA ASP A 335 25.82 -19.84 8.65
C ASP A 335 25.05 -18.69 9.29
N SER A 336 25.78 -17.63 9.68
CA SER A 336 25.19 -16.46 10.32
C SER A 336 24.06 -15.88 9.46
N PRO A 337 23.00 -15.30 10.04
CA PRO A 337 21.88 -14.72 9.28
C PRO A 337 22.34 -13.66 8.25
N LYS A 338 23.48 -13.00 8.50
CA LYS A 338 24.11 -12.05 7.58
C LYS A 338 24.64 -12.73 6.29
N LYS A 339 25.11 -13.97 6.37
CA LYS A 339 25.60 -14.75 5.22
C LYS A 339 24.43 -15.25 4.36
N ARG A 340 23.32 -15.67 4.99
CA ARG A 340 22.06 -16.02 4.30
C ARG A 340 21.44 -14.84 3.56
N LEU A 341 21.49 -13.63 4.12
CA LEU A 341 20.98 -12.42 3.46
C LEU A 341 21.86 -12.00 2.26
N ARG A 342 23.19 -12.07 2.41
CA ARG A 342 24.16 -11.81 1.33
C ARG A 342 24.12 -12.85 0.21
N ALA A 343 23.73 -14.09 0.52
CA ALA A 343 23.59 -15.16 -0.47
C ALA A 343 22.33 -15.02 -1.35
N ARG A 344 21.37 -14.16 -0.99
CA ARG A 344 20.10 -13.96 -1.73
C ARG A 344 20.06 -12.72 -2.62
N ILE A 345 21.05 -11.83 -2.53
CA ILE A 345 21.15 -10.62 -3.37
C ILE A 345 22.39 -10.76 -4.26
N ALA A 346 22.21 -10.58 -5.56
CA ALA A 346 23.34 -10.65 -6.49
C ALA A 346 24.37 -9.55 -6.15
N ARG A 347 25.67 -9.87 -6.23
CA ARG A 347 26.75 -8.92 -5.89
C ARG A 347 26.68 -7.64 -6.74
N GLU A 348 26.13 -7.76 -7.94
CA GLU A 348 25.88 -6.67 -8.90
C GLU A 348 24.70 -5.76 -8.50
N SER A 349 23.69 -6.29 -7.80
CA SER A 349 22.52 -5.55 -7.34
C SER A 349 22.78 -4.74 -6.07
N VAL A 350 23.80 -5.12 -5.27
CA VAL A 350 24.16 -4.45 -4.00
C VAL A 350 24.31 -2.91 -4.12
N PRO A 351 25.07 -2.34 -5.07
CA PRO A 351 25.21 -0.88 -5.18
C PRO A 351 23.90 -0.17 -5.51
N VAL A 352 23.07 -0.78 -6.37
CA VAL A 352 21.75 -0.23 -6.73
C VAL A 352 20.83 -0.26 -5.52
N VAL A 353 20.76 -1.40 -4.82
CA VAL A 353 19.95 -1.56 -3.61
C VAL A 353 20.39 -0.59 -2.51
N ALA A 354 21.70 -0.43 -2.29
CA ALA A 354 22.22 0.53 -1.30
C ALA A 354 21.83 1.98 -1.64
N THR A 355 21.88 2.34 -2.92
CA THR A 355 21.44 3.66 -3.41
C THR A 355 19.94 3.86 -3.19
N LEU A 356 19.11 2.87 -3.54
CA LEU A 356 17.66 2.93 -3.33
C LEU A 356 17.31 3.05 -1.84
N CYS A 357 17.94 2.23 -0.99
CA CYS A 357 17.75 2.30 0.47
C CYS A 357 18.10 3.69 1.02
N THR A 358 19.20 4.29 0.57
CA THR A 358 19.63 5.62 1.02
C THR A 358 18.64 6.71 0.61
N LEU A 359 18.22 6.71 -0.66
CA LEU A 359 17.29 7.70 -1.18
C LEU A 359 15.90 7.56 -0.53
N PHE A 360 15.36 6.35 -0.43
CA PHE A 360 14.05 6.15 0.21
C PHE A 360 14.08 6.41 1.72
N ALA A 361 15.19 6.12 2.40
CA ALA A 361 15.38 6.50 3.80
C ALA A 361 15.35 8.03 3.96
N LEU A 362 15.98 8.78 3.06
CA LEU A 362 15.95 10.25 3.07
C LEU A 362 14.52 10.80 2.90
N ASP A 363 13.77 10.31 1.92
CA ASP A 363 12.36 10.70 1.73
C ASP A 363 11.48 10.35 2.95
N SER A 364 11.73 9.19 3.56
CA SER A 364 10.94 8.74 4.73
C SER A 364 11.29 9.52 5.99
N PHE A 365 12.57 9.84 6.22
CA PHE A 365 13.02 10.74 7.28
C PHE A 365 12.36 12.11 7.13
N ALA A 366 12.40 12.68 5.92
CA ALA A 366 11.77 13.95 5.62
C ALA A 366 10.24 13.93 5.83
N SER A 367 9.59 12.82 5.47
CA SER A 367 8.15 12.61 5.76
C SER A 367 7.88 12.50 7.26
N GLY A 368 8.82 11.95 8.04
CA GLY A 368 8.76 11.87 9.49
C GLY A 368 8.89 13.23 10.20
N LEU A 369 9.40 14.28 9.55
CA LEU A 369 9.48 15.64 10.11
C LEU A 369 8.14 16.40 10.08
N ALA A 370 7.19 15.93 9.27
CA ALA A 370 5.87 16.54 9.16
C ALA A 370 4.78 15.46 9.07
N PRO A 371 4.64 14.57 10.07
CA PRO A 371 3.55 13.62 10.10
C PRO A 371 2.22 14.36 10.33
N LEU A 372 1.13 13.72 9.95
CA LEU A 372 -0.22 14.31 9.97
C LEU A 372 -0.56 14.97 11.32
N SER A 373 -0.21 14.34 12.44
CA SER A 373 -0.49 14.87 13.78
C SER A 373 0.24 16.18 14.09
N TRP A 374 1.49 16.32 13.63
CA TRP A 374 2.25 17.57 13.75
C TRP A 374 1.71 18.64 12.79
N ILE A 375 1.35 18.29 11.55
CA ILE A 375 0.73 19.23 10.62
C ILE A 375 -0.61 19.75 11.19
N THR A 376 -1.43 18.84 11.73
CA THR A 376 -2.70 19.19 12.39
C THR A 376 -2.47 20.15 13.56
N TYR A 377 -1.49 19.84 14.41
CA TYR A 377 -1.12 20.72 15.52
C TYR A 377 -0.59 22.07 15.06
N TYR A 378 0.18 22.14 13.97
CA TYR A 378 0.66 23.39 13.38
C TYR A 378 -0.49 24.31 13.00
N PHE A 379 -1.44 23.83 12.20
CA PHE A 379 -2.59 24.64 11.78
C PHE A 379 -3.49 25.06 12.95
N LYS A 380 -3.60 24.20 13.97
CA LYS A 380 -4.33 24.51 15.21
C LYS A 380 -3.63 25.56 16.07
N SER A 381 -2.32 25.47 16.23
CA SER A 381 -1.54 26.36 17.10
C SER A 381 -1.29 27.73 16.47
N GLN A 382 -1.03 27.77 15.16
CA GLN A 382 -0.70 29.01 14.44
C GLN A 382 -1.93 29.78 13.98
N TYR A 383 -2.93 29.09 13.43
CA TYR A 383 -4.11 29.74 12.84
C TYR A 383 -5.39 29.55 13.66
N HIS A 384 -5.32 28.86 14.80
CA HIS A 384 -6.46 28.59 15.68
C HIS A 384 -7.66 27.96 14.97
N ILE A 385 -7.40 27.15 13.93
CA ILE A 385 -8.47 26.45 13.20
C ILE A 385 -9.12 25.41 14.11
N GLU A 386 -10.45 25.42 14.14
CA GLU A 386 -11.29 24.46 14.84
C GLU A 386 -11.11 23.03 14.30
N GLU A 387 -11.29 22.03 15.17
CA GLU A 387 -11.09 20.62 14.85
C GLU A 387 -11.99 20.11 13.73
N GLY A 388 -13.24 20.56 13.66
CA GLY A 388 -14.18 20.18 12.59
C GLY A 388 -13.71 20.63 11.22
N LYS A 389 -13.17 21.85 11.12
CA LYS A 389 -12.58 22.40 9.89
C LYS A 389 -11.30 21.66 9.52
N LEU A 390 -10.40 21.39 10.48
CA LEU A 390 -9.20 20.58 10.22
C LEU A 390 -9.56 19.18 9.73
N GLY A 391 -10.52 18.52 10.37
CA GLY A 391 -11.02 17.22 9.94
C GLY A 391 -11.53 17.24 8.50
N SER A 392 -12.28 18.28 8.15
CA SER A 392 -12.81 18.48 6.78
C SER A 392 -11.71 18.75 5.76
N ILE A 393 -10.72 19.60 6.09
CA ILE A 393 -9.57 19.88 5.21
C ILE A 393 -8.81 18.58 4.92
N PHE A 394 -8.44 17.82 5.96
CA PHE A 394 -7.68 16.60 5.78
C PHE A 394 -8.48 15.51 5.05
N PHE A 395 -9.79 15.42 5.26
CA PHE A 395 -10.67 14.55 4.49
C PHE A 395 -10.65 14.89 3.00
N VAL A 396 -10.86 16.16 2.64
CA VAL A 396 -10.81 16.63 1.25
C VAL A 396 -9.45 16.36 0.63
N THR A 397 -8.36 16.68 1.33
CA THR A 397 -7.00 16.41 0.83
C THR A 397 -6.74 14.91 0.63
N SER A 398 -7.34 14.05 1.47
CA SER A 398 -7.21 12.59 1.32
C SER A 398 -7.94 12.08 0.09
N ILE A 399 -9.13 12.61 -0.22
CA ILE A 399 -9.86 12.29 -1.46
C ILE A 399 -9.07 12.75 -2.69
N ILE A 400 -8.53 13.95 -2.65
CA ILE A 400 -7.69 14.50 -3.73
C ILE A 400 -6.46 13.60 -3.94
N ALA A 401 -5.76 13.25 -2.87
CA ALA A 401 -4.60 12.37 -2.92
C ALA A 401 -4.97 10.98 -3.48
N ALA A 402 -6.07 10.38 -3.04
CA ALA A 402 -6.56 9.10 -3.56
C ALA A 402 -6.96 9.17 -5.05
N SER A 403 -7.49 10.30 -5.51
CA SER A 403 -7.81 10.50 -6.93
C SER A 403 -6.53 10.66 -7.76
N SER A 404 -5.51 11.32 -7.20
CA SER A 404 -4.23 11.57 -7.87
C SER A 404 -3.43 10.29 -8.15
N THR A 405 -3.54 9.27 -7.28
CA THR A 405 -2.83 7.99 -7.46
C THR A 405 -3.32 7.24 -8.71
N LEU A 406 -4.61 7.36 -9.05
CA LEU A 406 -5.16 6.78 -10.28
C LEU A 406 -4.55 7.44 -11.52
N VAL A 407 -4.50 8.78 -11.51
CA VAL A 407 -3.91 9.59 -12.58
C VAL A 407 -2.41 9.28 -12.76
N ALA A 408 -1.70 8.96 -11.69
CA ALA A 408 -0.27 8.64 -11.73
C ALA A 408 0.08 7.48 -12.67
N SER A 409 -0.77 6.45 -12.75
CA SER A 409 -0.53 5.30 -13.64
C SER A 409 -0.56 5.70 -15.12
N SER A 410 -1.44 6.62 -15.50
CA SER A 410 -1.53 7.16 -16.86
C SER A 410 -0.33 8.03 -17.20
N LEU A 411 0.11 8.88 -16.26
CA LEU A 411 1.31 9.71 -16.43
C LEU A 411 2.56 8.85 -16.56
N ALA A 412 2.70 7.79 -15.77
CA ALA A 412 3.83 6.86 -15.85
C ALA A 412 3.97 6.21 -17.22
N LYS A 413 2.86 5.78 -17.83
CA LYS A 413 2.86 5.23 -19.20
C LYS A 413 3.33 6.24 -20.25
N ARG A 414 3.05 7.54 -20.05
CA ARG A 414 3.39 8.61 -21.02
C ARG A 414 4.79 9.17 -20.85
N PHE A 415 5.22 9.37 -19.61
CA PHE A 415 6.45 10.09 -19.29
C PHE A 415 7.57 9.19 -18.74
N GLY A 416 7.25 7.93 -18.40
CA GLY A 416 8.14 7.01 -17.71
C GLY A 416 7.98 7.08 -16.19
N ASN A 417 8.36 5.99 -15.51
CA ASN A 417 8.16 5.82 -14.06
C ASN A 417 9.00 6.82 -13.24
N VAL A 418 10.27 7.02 -13.62
CA VAL A 418 11.22 7.86 -12.86
C VAL A 418 10.82 9.32 -12.98
N ARG A 419 10.54 9.79 -14.20
CA ARG A 419 10.11 11.17 -14.43
C ARG A 419 8.79 11.49 -13.76
N THR A 420 7.81 10.58 -13.87
CA THR A 420 6.50 10.79 -13.23
C THR A 420 6.65 10.92 -11.71
N MET A 421 7.46 10.06 -11.09
CA MET A 421 7.71 10.13 -9.65
C MET A 421 8.31 11.48 -9.25
N VAL A 422 9.37 11.93 -9.94
CA VAL A 422 10.08 13.17 -9.60
C VAL A 422 9.25 14.41 -9.90
N PHE A 423 8.61 14.51 -11.07
CA PHE A 423 7.86 15.71 -11.47
C PHE A 423 6.58 15.93 -10.67
N THR A 424 6.06 14.90 -10.02
CA THR A 424 4.89 15.02 -9.15
C THR A 424 5.28 15.25 -7.69
N HIS A 425 6.36 14.61 -7.22
CA HIS A 425 6.82 14.76 -5.86
C HIS A 425 7.51 16.12 -5.61
N LEU A 426 8.28 16.63 -6.58
CA LEU A 426 9.02 17.89 -6.43
C LEU A 426 8.13 19.12 -6.16
N PRO A 427 7.04 19.37 -6.91
CA PRO A 427 6.09 20.43 -6.56
C PRO A 427 5.48 20.24 -5.16
N SER A 428 5.13 19.00 -4.79
CA SER A 428 4.57 18.69 -3.46
C SER A 428 5.56 19.00 -2.33
N SER A 429 6.85 18.76 -2.57
CA SER A 429 7.95 19.04 -1.65
C SER A 429 8.16 20.55 -1.46
N ILE A 430 8.07 21.31 -2.55
CA ILE A 430 8.10 22.78 -2.50
C ILE A 430 6.89 23.31 -1.73
N PHE A 431 5.69 22.84 -2.05
CA PHE A 431 4.48 23.27 -1.33
C PHE A 431 4.57 22.97 0.17
N LEU A 432 5.10 21.82 0.57
CA LEU A 432 5.35 21.50 1.99
C LEU A 432 6.28 22.50 2.67
N ALA A 433 7.42 22.82 2.03
CA ALA A 433 8.36 23.81 2.56
C ALA A 433 7.73 25.20 2.68
N LEU A 434 6.79 25.53 1.79
CA LEU A 434 6.13 26.83 1.74
C LEU A 434 4.93 26.94 2.70
N ILE A 435 4.34 25.83 3.20
CA ILE A 435 3.18 25.86 4.11
C ILE A 435 3.31 26.89 5.25
N PRO A 436 4.44 26.99 5.98
CA PRO A 436 4.51 27.87 7.12
C PRO A 436 4.94 29.31 6.81
N ILE A 437 5.19 29.65 5.53
CA ILE A 437 5.71 30.98 5.14
C ILE A 437 4.58 32.02 5.06
N PRO A 438 3.40 31.73 4.47
CA PRO A 438 2.30 32.69 4.47
C PRO A 438 1.77 32.97 5.87
N ASN A 439 1.55 34.25 6.17
CA ASN A 439 0.82 34.68 7.37
C ASN A 439 -0.71 34.55 7.20
N ASP A 440 -1.18 34.14 6.02
CA ASP A 440 -2.59 33.98 5.69
C ASP A 440 -2.98 32.50 5.69
N VAL A 441 -4.07 32.19 6.41
CA VAL A 441 -4.56 30.81 6.59
C VAL A 441 -5.02 30.18 5.27
N HIS A 442 -5.63 30.97 4.38
CA HIS A 442 -6.16 30.45 3.12
C HIS A 442 -5.03 30.06 2.17
N LEU A 443 -3.95 30.83 2.14
CA LEU A 443 -2.74 30.48 1.39
C LEU A 443 -2.08 29.19 1.90
N SER A 444 -1.95 29.02 3.22
CA SER A 444 -1.35 27.81 3.79
C SER A 444 -2.21 26.57 3.55
N VAL A 445 -3.54 26.71 3.62
CA VAL A 445 -4.48 25.63 3.24
C VAL A 445 -4.44 25.36 1.73
N LEU A 446 -4.33 26.39 0.89
CA LEU A 446 -4.17 26.21 -0.56
C LEU A 446 -2.89 25.43 -0.88
N LEU A 447 -1.76 25.77 -0.24
CA LEU A 447 -0.50 25.03 -0.39
C LEU A 447 -0.64 23.57 0.05
N LEU A 448 -1.37 23.30 1.14
CA LEU A 448 -1.67 21.94 1.59
C LEU A 448 -2.52 21.16 0.59
N ILE A 449 -3.53 21.81 -0.03
CA ILE A 449 -4.35 21.21 -1.08
C ILE A 449 -3.52 20.93 -2.34
N LEU A 450 -2.74 21.91 -2.81
CA LEU A 450 -1.86 21.78 -3.97
C LEU A 450 -0.83 20.67 -3.77
N ARG A 451 -0.25 20.57 -2.56
CA ARG A 451 0.60 19.44 -2.16
C ARG A 451 -0.15 18.12 -2.30
N SER A 452 -1.39 18.06 -1.85
CA SER A 452 -2.19 16.84 -1.87
C SER A 452 -2.55 16.36 -3.26
N CYS A 453 -2.65 17.26 -4.23
CA CYS A 453 -2.84 16.93 -5.65
C CYS A 453 -1.67 16.13 -6.25
N THR A 454 -0.45 16.30 -5.75
CA THR A 454 0.75 15.70 -6.38
C THR A 454 1.56 14.79 -5.46
N GLN A 455 1.37 14.85 -4.13
CA GLN A 455 2.21 14.11 -3.17
C GLN A 455 2.09 12.58 -3.24
N SER A 456 0.98 12.05 -3.74
CA SER A 456 0.69 10.60 -3.76
C SER A 456 0.81 9.99 -5.15
N MET A 457 1.30 10.76 -6.14
CA MET A 457 1.42 10.30 -7.53
C MET A 457 2.70 9.48 -7.79
N ASP A 458 3.44 9.12 -6.73
CA ASP A 458 4.66 8.32 -6.75
C ASP A 458 4.40 6.83 -6.50
N VAL A 459 3.26 6.45 -5.89
CA VAL A 459 3.00 5.09 -5.40
C VAL A 459 3.05 4.03 -6.50
N ALA A 460 2.27 4.22 -7.58
CA ALA A 460 2.23 3.29 -8.70
C ALA A 460 3.55 3.30 -9.52
N PRO A 461 4.09 4.46 -9.94
CA PRO A 461 5.35 4.52 -10.66
C PRO A 461 6.53 3.92 -9.90
N ARG A 462 6.62 4.15 -8.57
CA ARG A 462 7.67 3.57 -7.72
C ARG A 462 7.63 2.05 -7.71
N SER A 463 6.43 1.48 -7.57
CA SER A 463 6.25 0.02 -7.55
C SER A 463 6.67 -0.60 -8.88
N ALA A 464 6.27 0.02 -10.00
CA ALA A 464 6.67 -0.41 -11.34
C ALA A 464 8.18 -0.26 -11.57
N PHE A 465 8.78 0.86 -11.15
CA PHE A 465 10.22 1.09 -11.24
C PHE A 465 11.04 0.07 -10.45
N LEU A 466 10.64 -0.24 -9.22
CA LEU A 466 11.31 -1.26 -8.40
C LEU A 466 11.21 -2.65 -9.03
N ALA A 467 10.06 -2.98 -9.64
CA ALA A 467 9.91 -4.22 -10.37
C ALA A 467 10.83 -4.27 -11.61
N ALA A 468 11.02 -3.16 -12.32
CA ALA A 468 11.90 -3.09 -13.48
C ALA A 468 13.39 -3.24 -13.11
N ILE A 469 13.84 -2.58 -12.04
CA ILE A 469 15.27 -2.51 -11.70
C ILE A 469 15.77 -3.67 -10.82
N VAL A 470 14.89 -4.34 -10.08
CA VAL A 470 15.25 -5.42 -9.15
C VAL A 470 14.88 -6.78 -9.73
N LEU A 471 15.80 -7.74 -9.65
CA LEU A 471 15.59 -9.09 -10.17
C LEU A 471 14.44 -9.80 -9.45
N PRO A 472 13.58 -10.56 -10.15
CA PRO A 472 12.40 -11.21 -9.55
C PRO A 472 12.69 -12.02 -8.28
N GLN A 473 13.83 -12.72 -8.24
CA GLN A 473 14.23 -13.59 -7.14
C GLN A 473 14.63 -12.83 -5.87
N GLU A 474 15.08 -11.57 -6.00
CA GLU A 474 15.56 -10.75 -4.88
C GLU A 474 14.59 -9.62 -4.49
N ARG A 475 13.54 -9.35 -5.30
CA ARG A 475 12.54 -8.28 -5.08
C ARG A 475 11.99 -8.25 -3.67
N THR A 476 11.56 -9.39 -3.14
CA THR A 476 10.97 -9.48 -1.80
C THR A 476 11.95 -9.04 -0.71
N VAL A 477 13.21 -9.49 -0.82
CA VAL A 477 14.27 -9.14 0.16
C VAL A 477 14.62 -7.65 0.05
N VAL A 478 14.75 -7.13 -1.18
CA VAL A 478 15.07 -5.72 -1.43
C VAL A 478 13.95 -4.79 -0.94
N ILE A 479 12.69 -5.08 -1.24
CA ILE A 479 11.54 -4.32 -0.75
C ILE A 479 11.48 -4.35 0.78
N GLY A 480 11.74 -5.51 1.39
CA GLY A 480 11.86 -5.64 2.84
C GLY A 480 12.95 -4.74 3.43
N LEU A 481 14.15 -4.74 2.84
CA LEU A 481 15.26 -3.90 3.28
C LEU A 481 14.97 -2.40 3.12
N ILE A 482 14.38 -2.00 1.99
CA ILE A 482 13.95 -0.63 1.74
C ILE A 482 12.94 -0.21 2.83
N ASN A 483 11.92 -1.02 3.11
CA ASN A 483 10.92 -0.68 4.12
C ASN A 483 11.53 -0.55 5.51
N VAL A 484 12.43 -1.45 5.92
CA VAL A 484 13.14 -1.33 7.21
C VAL A 484 13.95 -0.03 7.28
N ALA A 485 14.67 0.31 6.21
CA ALA A 485 15.43 1.55 6.13
C ALA A 485 14.51 2.78 6.23
N LYS A 486 13.40 2.79 5.48
CA LYS A 486 12.39 3.84 5.48
C LYS A 486 11.79 4.05 6.86
N THR A 487 11.31 3.00 7.52
CA THR A 487 10.64 3.12 8.83
C THR A 487 11.61 3.54 9.92
N THR A 488 12.83 3.01 9.91
CA THR A 488 13.88 3.43 10.85
C THR A 488 14.20 4.92 10.68
N ALA A 489 14.38 5.38 9.44
CA ALA A 489 14.66 6.77 9.15
C ALA A 489 13.46 7.68 9.52
N GLN A 490 12.23 7.28 9.19
CA GLN A 490 11.02 8.02 9.52
C GLN A 490 10.84 8.20 11.04
N SER A 491 11.23 7.21 11.84
CA SER A 491 11.07 7.26 13.30
C SER A 491 11.80 8.42 13.97
N LEU A 492 12.88 8.94 13.38
CA LEU A 492 13.67 10.04 13.95
C LEU A 492 13.03 11.41 13.76
N GLY A 493 12.17 11.57 12.75
CA GLY A 493 11.60 12.86 12.37
C GLY A 493 10.71 13.51 13.46
N PRO A 494 9.79 12.77 14.12
CA PRO A 494 8.91 13.36 15.12
C PRO A 494 9.66 13.96 16.32
N LEU A 495 10.77 13.34 16.76
CA LEU A 495 11.62 13.88 17.82
C LEU A 495 12.22 15.24 17.45
N ILE A 496 12.78 15.35 16.24
CA ILE A 496 13.35 16.61 15.73
C ILE A 496 12.26 17.68 15.63
N THR A 497 11.09 17.30 15.14
CA THR A 497 9.92 18.18 15.05
C THR A 497 9.49 18.69 16.42
N GLY A 498 9.45 17.81 17.41
CA GLY A 498 9.14 18.16 18.81
C GLY A 498 10.15 19.15 19.42
N LEU A 499 11.45 18.94 19.17
CA LEU A 499 12.52 19.87 19.61
C LEU A 499 12.37 21.26 18.97
N LEU A 500 12.06 21.30 17.67
CA LEU A 500 11.82 22.56 16.95
C LEU A 500 10.54 23.25 17.43
N ALA A 501 9.50 22.49 17.76
CA ALA A 501 8.26 23.01 18.30
C ALA A 501 8.45 23.63 19.71
N ASP A 502 9.17 22.95 20.61
CA ASP A 502 9.47 23.49 21.96
C ASP A 502 10.35 24.74 21.91
N SER A 503 11.22 24.86 20.90
CA SER A 503 12.11 26.02 20.73
C SER A 503 11.48 27.18 19.94
N ASN A 504 10.17 27.17 19.67
CA ASN A 504 9.45 28.16 18.83
C ASN A 504 9.92 28.24 17.36
N HIS A 505 10.64 27.24 16.85
CA HIS A 505 11.12 27.17 15.47
C HIS A 505 10.36 26.11 14.65
N PHE A 506 9.08 25.91 14.93
CA PHE A 506 8.30 24.82 14.33
C PHE A 506 8.24 24.88 12.79
N TRP A 507 8.18 26.09 12.22
CA TRP A 507 8.20 26.28 10.76
C TRP A 507 9.45 25.68 10.07
N VAL A 508 10.58 25.60 10.78
CA VAL A 508 11.84 25.03 10.26
C VAL A 508 11.67 23.54 9.94
N ALA A 509 10.81 22.83 10.67
CA ALA A 509 10.56 21.40 10.42
C ALA A 509 9.99 21.17 9.01
N PHE A 510 9.07 22.04 8.58
CA PHE A 510 8.46 21.99 7.25
C PHE A 510 9.46 22.37 6.15
N LEU A 511 10.24 23.42 6.36
CA LEU A 511 11.29 23.84 5.42
C LEU A 511 12.34 22.74 5.25
N LEU A 512 12.78 22.13 6.36
CA LEU A 512 13.72 21.02 6.35
C LEU A 512 13.12 19.80 5.64
N ALA A 513 11.88 19.43 5.95
CA ALA A 513 11.17 18.33 5.31
C ALA A 513 11.08 18.51 3.78
N GLY A 514 10.62 19.67 3.31
CA GLY A 514 10.51 19.95 1.88
C GLY A 514 11.88 20.02 1.20
N SER A 515 12.89 20.62 1.82
CA SER A 515 14.24 20.72 1.26
C SER A 515 14.91 19.35 1.10
N LEU A 516 14.79 18.47 2.11
CA LEU A 516 15.31 17.11 2.04
C LEU A 516 14.60 16.28 0.96
N LYS A 517 13.28 16.45 0.80
CA LYS A 517 12.53 15.78 -0.27
C LYS A 517 12.92 16.27 -1.67
N VAL A 518 13.14 17.59 -1.84
CA VAL A 518 13.68 18.12 -3.10
C VAL A 518 15.07 17.52 -3.38
N GLY A 519 15.92 17.40 -2.35
CA GLY A 519 17.23 16.73 -2.47
C GLY A 519 17.11 15.27 -2.92
N TYR A 520 16.17 14.52 -2.34
CA TYR A 520 15.83 13.17 -2.78
C TYR A 520 15.37 13.13 -4.24
N ASP A 521 14.43 13.99 -4.64
CA ASP A 521 13.86 14.03 -5.98
C ASP A 521 14.92 14.31 -7.05
N LEU A 522 15.80 15.29 -6.80
CA LEU A 522 16.92 15.63 -7.68
C LEU A 522 17.97 14.52 -7.71
N GLY A 523 18.29 13.92 -6.57
CA GLY A 523 19.22 12.79 -6.49
C GLY A 523 18.71 11.56 -7.24
N PHE A 524 17.43 11.24 -7.07
CA PHE A 524 16.77 10.12 -7.75
C PHE A 524 16.76 10.34 -9.27
N LEU A 525 16.41 11.56 -9.73
CA LEU A 525 16.48 11.93 -11.15
C LEU A 525 17.91 11.83 -11.69
N GLY A 526 18.90 12.36 -10.97
CA GLY A 526 20.29 12.35 -11.39
C GLY A 526 20.86 10.94 -11.58
N LEU A 527 20.55 10.03 -10.65
CA LEU A 527 21.09 8.68 -10.62
C LEU A 527 20.37 7.70 -11.55
N PHE A 528 19.04 7.82 -11.70
CA PHE A 528 18.23 6.82 -12.41
C PHE A 528 17.66 7.27 -13.76
N LYS A 529 17.87 8.52 -14.19
CA LYS A 529 17.44 9.00 -15.53
C LYS A 529 18.04 8.20 -16.69
N HIS A 530 19.22 7.60 -16.52
CA HIS A 530 19.86 6.81 -17.57
C HIS A 530 19.24 5.41 -17.73
N TYR A 531 18.72 4.81 -16.65
CA TYR A 531 18.07 3.50 -16.70
C TYR A 531 16.80 3.53 -17.57
N GLU A 532 16.01 4.59 -17.46
CA GLU A 532 14.79 4.78 -18.26
C GLU A 532 15.09 4.94 -19.76
N ARG A 533 16.25 5.52 -20.13
CA ARG A 533 16.69 5.60 -21.54
C ARG A 533 17.08 4.25 -22.10
N VAL A 534 17.74 3.39 -21.32
CA VAL A 534 18.17 2.06 -21.76
C VAL A 534 16.97 1.15 -21.99
N GLU A 535 15.95 1.23 -21.13
CA GLU A 535 14.71 0.46 -21.26
C GLU A 535 13.88 0.90 -22.48
N ALA A 536 13.72 2.22 -22.68
CA ALA A 536 13.09 2.78 -23.88
C ALA A 536 13.85 2.50 -25.20
N THR A 537 15.11 2.06 -25.11
CA THR A 537 15.92 1.64 -26.28
C THR A 537 15.92 0.11 -26.45
N ARG A 538 15.55 -0.65 -25.41
CA ARG A 538 15.37 -2.11 -25.45
C ARG A 538 14.00 -2.52 -25.94
N GLU A 539 12.98 -1.67 -25.79
CA GLU A 539 11.78 -1.78 -26.62
C GLU A 539 12.21 -1.61 -28.08
N PRO A 540 12.00 -2.62 -28.95
CA PRO A 540 12.41 -2.51 -30.33
C PRO A 540 11.69 -1.32 -30.94
N ARG A 541 12.44 -0.38 -31.53
CA ARG A 541 11.94 0.65 -32.44
C ARG A 541 11.32 -0.03 -33.66
N TYR A 542 10.11 -0.55 -33.51
CA TYR A 542 9.20 -0.79 -34.61
C TYR A 542 8.61 0.58 -34.96
N GLU A 543 9.35 1.35 -35.76
CA GLU A 543 8.91 2.45 -36.63
C GLU A 543 10.05 3.46 -36.85
N SER A 544 10.88 3.19 -37.86
CA SER A 544 11.41 4.23 -38.76
C SER A 544 12.01 3.57 -39.99
N GLY A 545 11.15 3.05 -40.85
CA GLY A 545 11.53 2.36 -42.08
C GLY A 545 10.49 2.54 -43.18
N ARG A 546 10.02 3.77 -43.39
CA ARG A 546 9.35 4.19 -44.64
C ARG A 546 9.75 5.62 -44.95
N SER A 547 10.74 5.73 -45.83
CA SER A 547 10.94 6.85 -46.74
C SER A 547 11.25 6.26 -48.10
#